data_AF-A0A3D5PSW3-F1
#
_entry.id   AF-A0A3D5PSW3-F1
#
_cell.length_a   1.000
_cell.length_b   1.000
_cell.length_c   1.000
_cell.angle_alpha   90.00
_cell.angle_beta   90.00
_cell.angle_gamma   90.00
#
_symmetry.space_group_name_H-M   'P 1'
#
loop_
_entity.id
_entity.type
_entity.pdbx_description
1 polymer ?
#
loop_
_entity_poly.entity_id
_entity_poly.type
_entity_poly.pdbx_seq_one_letter_code
_entity_poly.pdbx_strand_id
1 'polypeptide(L)' 'NGRLDLSQAEAVMDIIEARGSAALSQAESHLSGALSRFVKMSRDELTDLITKLEVTIDYP' A
#
# COMPACT_ATOMS: atom_id res chain seq x y z
N ASN A 1 13.66 -1.89 12.46
CA ASN A 1 12.37 -2.33 13.03
C ASN A 1 11.23 -1.89 12.10
N GLY A 2 10.95 -2.63 11.01
CA GLY A 2 9.95 -2.30 9.99
C GLY A 2 8.49 -2.47 10.44
N ARG A 3 8.14 -1.91 11.60
CA ARG A 3 6.78 -1.96 12.19
C ARG A 3 5.79 -1.04 11.47
N LEU A 4 6.28 -0.03 10.75
CA LEU A 4 5.50 0.95 9.98
C LEU A 4 6.14 1.08 8.60
N ASP A 5 5.34 1.06 7.54
CA ASP A 5 5.80 1.50 6.22
C ASP A 5 5.72 3.04 6.10
N LEU A 6 6.29 3.58 5.01
CA LEU A 6 6.38 5.02 4.81
C LEU A 6 4.99 5.69 4.80
N SER A 7 3.99 5.08 4.17
CA SER A 7 2.62 5.62 4.10
C SER A 7 1.94 5.65 5.47
N GLN A 8 2.24 4.68 6.33
CA GLN A 8 1.73 4.67 7.70
C GLN A 8 2.47 5.66 8.59
N ALA A 9 3.76 5.91 8.34
CA ALA A 9 4.52 6.93 9.07
C ALA A 9 4.02 8.35 8.74
N GLU A 10 3.71 8.63 7.46
CA GLU A 10 3.05 9.88 7.04
C GLU A 10 1.68 10.03 7.68
N ALA A 11 0.89 8.95 7.74
CA ALA A 11 -0.43 8.97 8.37
C ALA A 11 -0.42 9.35 9.87
N VAL A 12 0.66 9.03 10.60
CA VAL A 12 0.81 9.48 11.99
C VAL A 12 0.92 11.01 12.07
N MET A 13 1.66 11.64 11.16
CA MET A 13 1.77 13.10 11.11
C MET A 13 0.42 13.72 10.70
N ASP A 14 -0.26 13.14 9.71
CA ASP A 14 -1.56 13.60 9.26
C ASP A 14 -2.62 13.57 10.37
N ILE A 15 -2.60 12.56 11.25
CA ILE A 15 -3.50 12.50 12.42
C ILE A 15 -3.22 13.64 13.40
N ILE A 16 -1.94 13.96 13.66
CA ILE A 16 -1.54 15.03 14.58
C ILE A 16 -1.99 16.40 14.05
N GLU A 17 -1.95 16.59 12.73
CA GLU A 17 -2.28 17.86 12.07
C GLU A 17 -3.75 17.98 11.65
N ALA A 18 -4.51 16.88 11.63
CA ALA A 18 -5.87 16.84 11.11
C ALA A 18 -6.80 17.87 11.77
N ARG A 19 -7.42 18.71 10.92
CA ARG A 19 -8.48 19.65 11.33
C ARG A 19 -9.80 19.24 10.69
N GLY A 20 -10.62 18.56 11.48
CA GLY A 20 -11.94 18.10 11.07
C GLY A 20 -12.03 16.58 10.89
N SER A 21 -13.25 16.07 10.98
CA SER A 21 -13.52 14.62 11.02
C SER A 21 -13.15 13.89 9.72
N ALA A 22 -13.30 14.54 8.57
CA ALA A 22 -12.95 13.95 7.28
C ALA A 22 -11.44 13.70 7.15
N ALA A 23 -10.61 14.69 7.50
CA ALA A 23 -9.16 14.55 7.46
C ALA A 23 -8.66 13.48 8.44
N LEU A 24 -9.25 13.43 9.65
CA LEU A 24 -8.91 12.41 10.64
C LEU A 24 -9.28 10.99 10.14
N SER A 25 -10.48 10.81 9.59
CA SER A 25 -10.94 9.53 9.04
C SER A 25 -10.05 9.04 7.88
N GLN A 26 -9.62 9.97 7.01
CA GLN A 26 -8.65 9.67 5.96
C GLN A 26 -7.31 9.19 6.56
N ALA A 27 -6.75 9.96 7.50
CA ALA A 27 -5.46 9.63 8.10
C ALA A 27 -5.49 8.30 8.88
N GLU A 28 -6.58 8.00 9.58
CA GLU A 28 -6.81 6.69 10.23
C GLU A 28 -6.83 5.53 9.22
N SER A 29 -7.49 5.71 8.07
CA SER A 29 -7.51 4.72 6.99
C SER A 29 -6.10 4.43 6.46
N HIS A 30 -5.28 5.48 6.28
CA HIS A 30 -3.89 5.34 5.86
C HIS A 30 -3.03 4.65 6.93
N LEU A 31 -3.18 5.04 8.21
CA LEU A 31 -2.46 4.41 9.33
C LEU A 31 -2.78 2.92 9.46
N SER A 32 -4.03 2.53 9.18
CA SER A 32 -4.46 1.13 9.17
C SER A 32 -3.68 0.27 8.16
N GLY A 33 -2.98 0.89 7.21
CA GLY A 33 -2.23 0.23 6.16
C GLY A 33 -3.12 -0.35 5.05
N ALA A 34 -4.39 0.05 4.97
CA ALA A 34 -5.32 -0.42 3.95
C ALA A 34 -4.82 -0.15 2.53
N LEU A 35 -4.35 1.07 2.28
CA LEU A 35 -3.74 1.45 0.99
C LEU A 35 -2.49 0.63 0.69
N SER A 36 -1.60 0.48 1.67
CA SER A 36 -0.36 -0.28 1.51
C SER A 36 -0.61 -1.76 1.21
N ARG A 37 -1.61 -2.38 1.85
CA ARG A 37 -2.07 -3.74 1.53
C ARG A 37 -2.60 -3.85 0.10
N PHE A 38 -3.43 -2.91 -0.32
CA PHE A 38 -3.97 -2.87 -1.68
C PHE A 38 -2.85 -2.78 -2.73
N VAL A 39 -1.92 -1.83 -2.56
CA VAL A 39 -0.79 -1.66 -3.48
C VAL A 39 0.11 -2.91 -3.53
N LYS A 40 0.36 -3.55 -2.37
CA LYS A 40 1.13 -4.80 -2.33
C LYS A 40 0.43 -5.91 -3.10
N MET A 41 -0.87 -6.14 -2.87
CA MET A 41 -1.64 -7.14 -3.61
C MET A 41 -1.60 -6.90 -5.13
N SER A 42 -1.86 -5.66 -5.58
CA SER A 42 -1.82 -5.34 -7.00
C SER A 42 -0.43 -5.57 -7.62
N ARG A 43 0.64 -5.23 -6.89
CA ARG A 43 2.00 -5.50 -7.36
C ARG A 43 2.28 -7.00 -7.45
N ASP A 44 1.81 -7.78 -6.50
CA ASP A 44 2.03 -9.22 -6.48
C ASP A 44 1.27 -9.90 -7.64
N GLU A 45 0.05 -9.46 -7.96
CA GLU A 45 -0.71 -9.89 -9.15
C GLU A 45 0.00 -9.55 -10.46
N LEU A 46 0.53 -8.32 -10.58
CA LEU A 46 1.30 -7.92 -11.76
C LEU A 46 2.59 -8.73 -11.90
N THR A 47 3.25 -9.04 -10.79
CA THR A 47 4.47 -9.84 -10.79
C THR A 47 4.18 -11.25 -11.28
N ASP A 48 3.11 -11.88 -10.79
CA ASP A 48 2.67 -13.22 -11.23
C ASP A 48 2.33 -13.24 -12.73
N LEU A 49 1.68 -12.18 -13.24
CA LEU A 49 1.39 -12.05 -14.67
C LEU A 49 2.68 -11.98 -15.50
N ILE A 50 3.65 -11.16 -15.08
CA ILE A 50 4.94 -11.03 -15.76
C ILE A 50 5.68 -12.36 -15.78
N THR A 51 5.73 -13.07 -14.64
CA THR A 51 6.37 -14.39 -14.55
C THR A 51 5.75 -15.42 -15.51
N LYS A 52 4.42 -15.45 -15.64
CA LYS A 52 3.75 -16.34 -16.60
C LYS A 52 4.10 -16.00 -18.05
N LEU A 53 4.20 -14.71 -18.36
CA LEU A 53 4.60 -14.25 -19.69
C LEU A 53 6.04 -14.62 -20.00
N GLU A 54 6.98 -14.40 -19.07
CA GLU A 54 8.39 -14.80 -19.23
C GLU A 54 8.54 -16.30 -19.51
N VAL A 55 7.88 -17.15 -18.70
CA VAL A 55 7.93 -18.61 -18.90
C VAL A 55 7.37 -19.02 -20.26
N THR A 56 6.28 -18.40 -20.71
CA THR A 56 5.67 -18.69 -22.01
C THR A 56 6.57 -18.26 -23.18
N ILE A 57 7.32 -17.17 -23.03
CA ILE A 57 8.26 -16.70 -24.06
C ILE A 57 9.50 -17.60 -24.10
N ASP A 58 10.03 -17.97 -22.94
CA ASP A 58 11.22 -18.83 -22.83
C ASP A 58 10.93 -20.28 -23.27
N TYR A 59 9.68 -20.75 -23.11
CA TYR A 59 9.23 -22.11 -23.44
C TYR A 59 7.80 -22.10 -24.05
N PRO A 60 7.66 -21.83 -25.35
CA PRO A 60 6.36 -21.74 -26.03
C PRO A 60 5.62 -23.07 -26.19
#